data_AF-A0A6B0GKL4-F1
#
_entry.id   AF-A0A6B0GKL4-F1
#
_cell.length_a   1.000
_cell.length_b   1.000
_cell.length_c   1.000
_cell.angle_alpha   90.00
_cell.angle_beta   90.00
_cell.angle_gamma   90.00
#
_symmetry.space_group_name_H-M   'P 1'
#
loop_
_entity.id
_entity.type
_entity.pdbx_description
1 polymer ?
#
loop_
_entity_poly.entity_id
_entity_poly.type
_entity_poly.pdbx_seq_one_letter_code
_entity_poly.pdbx_strand_id
1 'polypeptide(L)' 'MTYDVGEKPRTGTYCCSNCDWEVTLDDSTDTLPPCGNCGKGHNTEYVDC' A
#
# COMPACT_ATOMS: atom_id res chain seq x y z
N MET A 1 -11.13 0.87 -4.35
CA MET A 1 -11.11 -0.25 -3.38
C MET A 1 -10.03 0.08 -2.36
N THR A 2 -10.19 -0.35 -1.11
CA THR A 2 -9.11 -0.25 -0.12
C THR A 2 -8.36 -1.57 -0.05
N TYR A 3 -7.07 -1.51 0.23
CA TYR A 3 -6.17 -2.67 0.32
C TYR A 3 -5.35 -2.60 1.60
N ASP A 4 -5.11 -3.74 2.22
CA ASP A 4 -4.37 -3.84 3.48
C ASP A 4 -2.89 -4.21 3.27
N VAL A 5 -2.09 -3.92 4.29
CA VAL A 5 -0.68 -4.35 4.35
C VAL A 5 -0.58 -5.87 4.20
N GLY A 6 0.27 -6.33 3.28
CA GLY A 6 0.46 -7.75 2.99
C GLY A 6 -0.39 -8.29 1.84
N GLU A 7 -1.39 -7.53 1.36
CA GLU A 7 -2.18 -7.92 0.19
C GLU A 7 -1.41 -7.75 -1.12
N LYS A 8 -1.88 -8.48 -2.14
CA LYS A 8 -1.34 -8.49 -3.51
C LYS A 8 -2.41 -8.10 -4.53
N PRO A 9 -2.79 -6.82 -4.58
CA PRO A 9 -3.90 -6.35 -5.42
C PRO A 9 -3.66 -6.39 -6.94
N ARG A 10 -2.38 -6.56 -7.35
CA ARG A 10 -1.78 -6.57 -8.71
C ARG A 10 -0.82 -5.40 -8.89
N THR A 11 -0.03 -5.43 -9.96
CA THR A 11 0.86 -4.33 -10.32
C THR A 11 0.08 -3.04 -10.56
N GLY A 12 0.57 -1.95 -9.99
CA GLY A 12 -0.13 -0.67 -9.93
C GLY A 12 0.47 0.26 -8.88
N THR A 13 -0.03 1.49 -8.84
CA THR A 13 0.37 2.49 -7.84
C THR A 13 -0.73 2.60 -6.79
N TYR A 14 -0.32 2.56 -5.53
CA TYR A 14 -1.20 2.54 -4.38
C TYR A 14 -0.80 3.64 -3.42
N CYS A 15 -1.76 4.49 -3.05
CA CYS A 15 -1.52 5.55 -2.08
C CYS A 15 -2.08 5.19 -0.71
N CYS A 16 -1.31 5.46 0.33
CA CYS A 16 -1.78 5.41 1.70
C CYS A 16 -2.88 6.46 1.91
N SER A 17 -4.05 6.02 2.34
CA SER A 17 -5.21 6.86 2.61
C SER A 17 -5.01 7.89 3.74
N ASN A 18 -3.97 7.74 4.56
CA ASN A 18 -3.72 8.57 5.75
C ASN A 18 -2.65 9.66 5.56
N CYS A 19 -1.67 9.45 4.68
CA CYS A 19 -0.51 10.32 4.56
C CYS A 19 0.03 10.47 3.12
N ASP A 20 -0.76 10.09 2.12
CA ASP A 20 -0.46 10.22 0.69
C ASP A 20 0.84 9.52 0.25
N TRP A 21 1.29 8.52 1.01
CA TRP A 21 2.48 7.75 0.67
C TRP A 21 2.20 6.81 -0.52
N GLU A 22 2.96 6.94 -1.60
CA GLU A 22 2.84 6.11 -2.78
C GLU A 22 3.72 4.86 -2.71
N VAL A 23 3.13 3.73 -3.06
CA VAL A 23 3.78 2.44 -3.27
C VAL A 23 3.47 1.98 -4.68
N THR A 24 4.51 1.75 -5.47
CA THR A 24 4.36 1.12 -6.78
C THR A 24 4.71 -0.36 -6.65
N LEU A 25 3.75 -1.23 -6.99
CA LEU A 25 3.99 -2.66 -7.15
C LEU A 25 4.35 -2.90 -8.62
N ASP A 26 5.61 -3.22 -8.89
CA ASP A 26 6.11 -3.53 -10.24
C ASP A 26 6.13 -5.04 -10.52
N ASP A 27 6.10 -5.88 -9.49
CA ASP A 27 5.90 -7.31 -9.60
C ASP A 27 4.53 -7.77 -9.06
N SER A 28 3.93 -8.75 -9.73
CA SER A 28 2.64 -9.34 -9.30
C SER A 28 2.71 -10.11 -7.98
N THR A 29 3.92 -10.41 -7.51
CA THR A 29 4.19 -11.10 -6.25
C THR A 29 4.52 -10.15 -5.12
N ASP A 30 4.68 -8.84 -5.38
CA ASP A 30 4.90 -7.86 -4.34
C ASP A 30 3.69 -7.72 -3.43
N THR A 31 3.98 -7.47 -2.16
CA THR A 31 2.98 -7.20 -1.13
C THR A 31 3.03 -5.74 -0.76
N LEU A 32 1.87 -5.16 -0.44
CA LEU A 32 1.80 -3.83 0.13
C LEU A 32 2.58 -3.78 1.45
N PRO A 33 3.64 -2.96 1.57
CA PRO A 33 4.38 -2.78 2.80
C PRO A 33 3.58 -1.94 3.81
N PRO A 34 3.94 -1.96 5.10
CA PRO A 34 3.42 -0.98 6.06
C PRO A 34 3.88 0.43 5.68
N CYS A 35 3.05 1.45 5.93
CA CYS A 35 3.41 2.81 5.57
C CYS A 35 4.63 3.32 6.33
N GLY A 36 5.68 3.68 5.59
CA GLY A 36 6.90 4.23 6.16
C GLY A 36 6.74 5.61 6.81
N ASN A 37 5.71 6.37 6.42
CA ASN A 37 5.49 7.75 6.87
C ASN A 37 4.50 7.86 8.04
N CYS A 38 3.47 7.01 8.04
CA CYS A 38 2.43 7.01 9.07
C CYS A 38 2.89 6.33 10.39
N GLY A 39 4.05 5.65 10.41
CA GLY A 39 4.69 5.09 11.62
C GLY A 39 4.61 3.56 11.73
N LYS A 40 5.11 3.00 12.85
CA LYS A 40 5.09 1.54 13.11
C LYS A 40 3.64 1.07 13.33
N GLY A 41 2.97 0.61 12.28
CA GLY A 41 1.66 -0.01 12.36
C GLY A 41 1.33 -0.81 11.11
N HIS A 42 0.74 -2.00 11.29
CA HIS A 42 0.24 -2.83 10.19
C HIS A 42 -1.15 -2.38 9.68
N ASN A 43 -1.73 -1.33 10.27
CA ASN A 43 -3.05 -0.82 9.92
C ASN A 43 -2.95 0.29 8.87
N THR A 44 -2.22 0.03 7.77
CA THR A 44 -2.20 0.95 6.63
C THR A 44 -3.21 0.48 5.61
N GLU A 45 -4.17 1.35 5.29
CA GLU A 45 -5.10 1.15 4.18
C GLU A 45 -4.61 1.94 2.95
N TYR A 46 -4.46 1.23 1.85
CA TYR A 46 -4.10 1.77 0.54
C TYR A 46 -5.31 1.92 -0.35
N VAL A 47 -5.27 2.86 -1.27
CA VAL A 47 -6.24 3.03 -2.36
C VAL A 47 -5.50 3.10 -3.70
N ASP A 48 -6.18 2.73 -4.78
CA ASP A 48 -5.66 2.97 -6.13
C ASP A 48 -5.43 4.47 -6.36
N CYS A 49 -4.23 4.76 -6.86
CA CYS A 49 -3.84 6.00 -7.50
C CYS A 49 -3.59 5.68 -9.00
#